data_AF-A0A3C1KT04-F1
#
_entry.id   AF-A0A3C1KT04-F1
#
_cell.length_a   1.000
_cell.length_b   1.000
_cell.length_c   1.000
_cell.angle_alpha   90.00
_cell.angle_beta   90.00
_cell.angle_gamma   90.00
#
_symmetry.space_group_name_H-M   'P 1'
#
loop_
_entity.id
_entity.type
_entity.pdbx_description
1 polymer ?
#
loop_
_entity_poly.entity_id
_entity_poly.type
_entity_poly.pdbx_seq_one_letter_code
_entity_poly.pdbx_strand_id
1 'polypeptide(L)' 'IMMPHPERVYRSVQHSWAPAGWGEDAPWLRLFRNARHWVG' A
#
# COMPACT_ATOMS: atom_id res chain seq x y z
N ILE A 1 -0.93 -4.10 17.24
CA ILE A 1 -0.76 -5.40 16.55
C ILE A 1 -1.30 -5.25 15.15
N MET A 2 -0.53 -5.62 14.11
CA MET A 2 -1.08 -5.73 12.76
C MET A 2 -1.43 -7.19 12.49
N MET A 3 -2.70 -7.42 12.15
CA MET A 3 -3.18 -8.63 11.50
C MET A 3 -3.31 -8.54 9.96
N PRO A 4 -3.34 -7.34 9.29
CA PRO A 4 -3.34 -7.29 7.82
C PRO A 4 -1.94 -7.52 7.22
N HIS A 5 -1.90 -7.85 5.93
CA HIS A 5 -0.68 -8.09 5.13
C HIS A 5 -0.47 -6.94 4.10
N PRO A 6 -0.03 -5.74 4.52
CA PRO A 6 0.12 -4.58 3.63
C PRO A 6 1.09 -4.84 2.46
N GLU A 7 2.05 -5.75 2.64
CA GLU A 7 2.98 -6.20 1.61
C GLU A 7 2.34 -7.03 0.49
N ARG A 8 1.13 -7.56 0.70
CA ARG A 8 0.37 -8.27 -0.33
C ARG A 8 -0.52 -7.35 -1.16
N VAL A 9 -0.75 -6.12 -0.70
CA VAL A 9 -1.74 -5.19 -1.26
C VAL A 9 -1.19 -3.76 -1.35
N TYR A 10 0.08 -3.62 -1.72
CA TYR A 10 0.70 -2.28 -1.89
C TYR A 10 0.44 -1.69 -3.30
N ARG A 11 0.02 -2.50 -4.27
CA ARG A 11 -0.44 -2.03 -5.60
C ARG A 11 -1.95 -2.17 -5.73
N SER A 12 -2.59 -1.22 -6.42
CA SER A 12 -4.04 -1.21 -6.62
C SER A 12 -4.57 -2.49 -7.26
N VAL A 13 -3.81 -3.07 -8.20
CA VAL A 13 -4.17 -4.34 -8.90
C VAL A 13 -4.24 -5.57 -7.98
N GLN A 14 -3.62 -5.50 -6.79
CA GLN A 14 -3.61 -6.61 -5.83
C GLN A 14 -4.84 -6.62 -4.91
N HIS A 15 -5.64 -5.54 -4.91
CA HIS A 15 -6.87 -5.48 -4.14
C HIS A 15 -7.98 -6.26 -4.85
N SER A 16 -8.77 -7.04 -4.10
CA SER A 16 -9.99 -7.69 -4.62
C SER A 16 -11.03 -6.69 -5.13
N TRP A 17 -10.99 -5.46 -4.60
CA TRP A 17 -11.75 -4.32 -5.06
C TRP A 17 -10.94 -3.03 -4.84
N ALA A 18 -10.95 -2.13 -5.82
CA ALA A 18 -10.35 -0.80 -5.72
C ALA A 18 -11.19 0.24 -6.50
N PRO A 19 -11.25 1.50 -6.05
CA PRO A 19 -11.86 2.59 -6.82
C PRO A 19 -11.17 2.80 -8.18
N ALA A 20 -11.96 3.08 -9.23
CA ALA A 20 -11.44 3.28 -10.59
C ALA A 20 -10.49 4.49 -10.73
N GLY A 21 -10.55 5.45 -9.81
CA GLY A 21 -9.66 6.61 -9.79
C GLY A 21 -8.29 6.35 -9.16
N TRP A 22 -8.04 5.16 -8.63
CA TRP A 22 -6.72 4.81 -8.12
C TRP A 22 -5.73 4.58 -9.27
N GLY A 23 -4.52 5.10 -9.10
CA GLY A 23 -3.39 4.79 -9.97
C GLY A 23 -2.78 3.44 -9.63
N GLU A 24 -1.49 3.27 -9.93
CA GLU A 24 -0.76 2.03 -9.64
C GLU A 24 -0.60 1.74 -8.14
N ASP A 25 -0.42 2.80 -7.34
CA ASP A 25 -0.14 2.70 -5.91
C ASP A 25 -1.41 2.57 -5.08
N ALA A 26 -1.45 1.56 -4.21
CA ALA A 26 -2.49 1.45 -3.19
C ALA A 26 -2.08 2.18 -1.90
N PRO A 27 -3.04 2.48 -0.98
CA PRO A 27 -2.76 3.21 0.25
C PRO A 27 -1.68 2.56 1.14
N TRP A 28 -1.56 1.23 1.11
CA TRP A 28 -0.57 0.51 1.91
C TRP A 28 0.87 0.80 1.51
N LEU A 29 1.14 1.26 0.28
CA LEU A 29 2.48 1.68 -0.12
C LEU A 29 3.00 2.85 0.72
N ARG A 30 2.09 3.68 1.26
CA ARG A 30 2.44 4.81 2.14
C ARG A 30 3.18 4.35 3.40
N LEU A 31 2.84 3.18 3.95
CA LEU A 31 3.53 2.61 5.12
C LEU A 31 5.03 2.43 4.83
N PHE A 32 5.35 1.81 3.70
CA PHE A 32 6.73 1.53 3.28
C PHE A 32 7.46 2.82 2.85
N ARG A 33 6.78 3.75 2.19
CA ARG A 33 7.33 5.08 1.87
C ARG A 33 7.68 5.89 3.11
N ASN A 34 6.83 5.86 4.14
CA ASN A 34 7.09 6.51 5.43
C ASN A 34 8.32 5.89 6.11
N ALA A 35 8.44 4.55 6.08
CA ALA A 35 9.63 3.87 6.60
C ALA A 35 10.89 4.29 5.84
N ARG A 36 10.85 4.32 4.50
CA ARG A 36 11.98 4.78 3.67
C ARG A 36 12.39 6.22 3.99
N HIS A 37 11.41 7.12 4.08
CA HIS A 37 11.63 8.53 4.42
C HIS A 37 12.20 8.70 5.85
N TRP A 38 11.78 7.84 6.78
CA TRP A 38 12.29 7.89 8.15
C TRP A 38 13.77 7.48 8.25
N VAL A 39 14.22 6.53 7.43
CA VAL A 39 15.63 6.09 7.42
C VAL A 39 16.57 6.93 6.54
N GLY A 40 16.06 7.84 5.68
CA GLY A 40 16.84 8.77 4.86
C GLY A 40 16.44 8.78 3.39
#